data_AF-A0A7C5FDS6-F1
#
_entry.id   AF-A0A7C5FDS6-F1
#
_cell.length_a   1.000
_cell.length_b   1.000
_cell.length_c   1.000
_cell.angle_alpha   90.00
_cell.angle_beta   90.00
_cell.angle_gamma   90.00
#
_symmetry.space_group_name_H-M   'P 1'
#
loop_
_entity.id
_entity.type
_entity.pdbx_description
1 polymer ?
#
loop_
_entity_poly.entity_id
_entity_poly.type
_entity_poly.pdbx_seq_one_letter_code
_entity_poly.pdbx_strand_id
1 'polypeptide(L)'
;MRKLHINRYALFSLTIIALSGITWGIVWYFKGGVIHDELNRLLTLLPFETVEKANAFLILFFMLYNGMVVFALFTTSFFSKGIVQSIEFRCFKDVEVVRDNLFNSIGHTVKDTVIFALLSIVLFPLLFIPLVNIAVQFILWLFLTKDTLAYDGAALSYKDVSQAPIKEHKAAIWSIASVAVAFNFIPIVNFFGPLFGELAMFHYFKKLSQK
;
A
#
# COMPACT_ATOMS: atom_id res chain seq x y z
N MET A 1 -7.76 -30.40 11.31
CA MET A 1 -6.59 -29.70 10.70
C MET A 1 -6.87 -28.24 10.28
N ARG A 2 -7.68 -27.45 11.03
CA ARG A 2 -8.03 -26.06 10.67
C ARG A 2 -7.13 -24.99 11.33
N LYS A 3 -6.44 -25.34 12.43
CA LYS A 3 -5.63 -24.43 13.26
C LYS A 3 -4.21 -24.15 12.73
N LEU A 4 -3.63 -25.02 11.90
CA LEU A 4 -2.21 -24.90 11.52
C LEU A 4 -1.89 -23.74 10.55
N HIS A 5 -2.85 -23.35 9.69
CA HIS A 5 -2.62 -22.33 8.66
C HIS A 5 -2.93 -20.90 9.10
N ILE A 6 -3.87 -20.68 10.03
CA ILE A 6 -4.14 -19.34 10.62
C ILE A 6 -2.86 -18.78 11.26
N ASN A 7 -2.06 -19.66 11.88
CA ASN A 7 -0.76 -19.29 12.45
C ASN A 7 0.21 -18.72 11.41
N ARG A 8 0.22 -19.18 10.15
CA ARG A 8 1.16 -18.67 9.14
C ARG A 8 0.81 -17.27 8.66
N TYR A 9 -0.47 -16.95 8.51
CA TYR A 9 -0.91 -15.61 8.10
C TYR A 9 -0.78 -14.58 9.22
N ALA A 10 -1.15 -14.97 10.44
CA ALA A 10 -0.94 -14.13 11.61
C ALA A 10 0.55 -13.87 11.83
N LEU A 11 1.39 -14.93 11.74
CA LEU A 11 2.84 -14.79 11.84
C LEU A 11 3.41 -13.91 10.71
N PHE A 12 2.93 -14.09 9.48
CA PHE A 12 3.36 -13.24 8.37
C PHE A 12 3.01 -11.77 8.61
N SER A 13 1.76 -11.48 8.95
CA SER A 13 1.30 -10.11 9.26
C SER A 13 2.09 -9.51 10.43
N LEU A 14 2.34 -10.30 11.49
CA LEU A 14 3.18 -9.90 12.63
C LEU A 14 4.63 -9.62 12.21
N THR A 15 5.19 -10.41 11.30
CA THR A 15 6.52 -10.17 10.74
C THR A 15 6.56 -8.87 9.94
N ILE A 16 5.53 -8.56 9.14
CA ILE A 16 5.44 -7.26 8.44
C ILE A 16 5.43 -6.12 9.47
N ILE A 17 4.58 -6.21 10.49
CA ILE A 17 4.45 -5.21 11.54
C ILE A 17 5.80 -5.01 12.24
N ALA A 18 6.46 -6.10 12.64
CA ALA A 18 7.74 -6.08 13.33
C ALA A 18 8.84 -5.49 12.45
N LEU A 19 8.97 -5.93 11.20
CA LEU A 19 9.95 -5.40 10.25
C LEU A 19 9.72 -3.91 10.00
N SER A 20 8.47 -3.50 9.78
CA SER A 20 8.12 -2.08 9.60
C SER A 20 8.54 -1.25 10.81
N GLY A 21 8.16 -1.70 12.01
CA GLY A 21 8.51 -1.01 13.27
C GLY A 21 10.01 -0.91 13.50
N ILE A 22 10.76 -1.97 13.22
CA ILE A 22 12.23 -1.97 13.33
C ILE A 22 12.84 -1.02 12.30
N THR A 23 12.43 -1.10 11.03
CA THR A 23 12.96 -0.24 9.97
C THR A 23 12.74 1.23 10.29
N TRP A 24 11.52 1.62 10.65
CA TRP A 24 11.20 3.01 11.01
C TRP A 24 11.85 3.44 12.31
N GLY A 25 11.97 2.55 13.30
CA GLY A 25 12.70 2.80 14.54
C GLY A 25 14.19 3.11 14.30
N ILE A 26 14.85 2.38 13.41
CA ILE A 26 16.24 2.62 13.01
C ILE A 26 16.37 3.96 12.29
N VAL A 27 15.53 4.23 11.28
CA VAL A 27 15.53 5.51 10.56
C VAL A 27 15.40 6.67 11.54
N TRP A 28 14.49 6.56 12.51
CA TRP A 28 14.29 7.59 13.52
C TRP A 28 15.49 7.77 14.44
N TYR A 29 16.05 6.67 14.96
CA TYR A 29 17.20 6.72 15.86
C TYR A 29 18.39 7.48 15.23
N PHE A 30 18.64 7.27 13.94
CA PHE A 30 19.77 7.90 13.24
C PHE A 30 19.47 9.24 12.58
N LYS A 31 18.23 9.49 12.16
CA LYS A 31 17.87 10.66 11.33
C LYS A 31 16.78 11.55 11.95
N GLY A 32 16.25 11.22 13.12
CA GLY A 32 15.14 11.94 13.73
C GLY A 32 15.41 13.43 13.95
N GLY A 33 16.63 13.79 14.38
CA GLY A 33 17.02 15.20 14.53
C GLY A 33 16.99 15.99 13.22
N VAL A 34 17.61 15.44 12.16
CA VAL A 34 17.62 16.05 10.82
C VAL A 34 16.20 16.19 10.27
N ILE A 35 15.38 15.15 10.44
CA ILE A 35 13.97 15.17 10.01
C ILE A 35 13.22 16.27 10.77
N HIS A 36 13.42 16.41 12.07
CA HIS A 36 12.76 17.42 12.89
C HIS A 36 13.12 18.86 12.46
N ASP A 37 14.40 19.14 12.26
CA ASP A 37 14.87 20.47 11.87
C ASP A 37 14.36 20.88 10.48
N GLU A 38 14.38 19.94 9.53
CA GLU A 38 13.91 20.17 8.17
C GLU A 38 12.39 20.37 8.13
N LEU A 39 11.64 19.63 8.96
CA LEU A 39 10.20 19.82 9.12
C LEU A 39 9.87 21.21 9.69
N ASN A 40 10.60 21.66 10.71
CA ASN A 40 10.41 23.01 11.26
C ASN A 40 10.65 24.09 10.19
N ARG A 41 11.66 23.90 9.33
CA ARG A 41 11.92 24.81 8.19
C ARG A 41 10.79 24.83 7.17
N LEU A 42 10.19 23.68 6.87
CA LEU A 42 9.06 23.61 5.94
C LEU A 42 7.79 24.23 6.52
N LEU A 43 7.58 24.11 7.83
CA LEU A 43 6.40 24.67 8.49
C LEU A 43 6.40 26.19 8.53
N THR A 44 7.55 26.82 8.76
CA THR A 44 7.64 28.29 8.77
C THR A 44 7.37 28.93 7.41
N LEU A 45 7.39 28.16 6.32
CA LEU A 45 7.05 28.62 4.98
C LEU A 45 5.55 28.65 4.69
N LEU A 46 4.71 27.97 5.49
CA LEU A 46 3.28 27.84 5.22
C LEU A 46 2.46 28.91 5.97
N PRO A 47 1.51 29.60 5.31
CA PRO A 47 0.81 30.77 5.87
C PRO A 47 -0.40 30.43 6.77
N PHE A 48 -0.46 29.24 7.36
CA PHE A 48 -1.64 28.77 8.08
C PHE A 48 -1.44 28.81 9.61
N GLU A 49 -2.34 29.42 10.38
CA GLU A 49 -2.28 29.40 11.86
C GLU A 49 -2.38 27.98 12.44
N THR A 50 -3.04 27.06 11.72
CA THR A 50 -3.08 25.64 12.07
C THR A 50 -1.70 24.99 11.99
N VAL A 51 -0.80 25.50 11.15
CA VAL A 51 0.59 25.03 11.02
C VAL A 51 1.42 25.46 12.23
N GLU A 52 1.24 26.69 12.72
CA GLU A 52 1.93 27.19 13.91
C GLU A 52 1.53 26.40 15.18
N LYS A 53 0.28 25.94 15.24
CA LYS A 53 -0.21 25.02 16.29
C LYS A 53 0.09 23.55 16.00
N ALA A 54 0.37 23.18 14.75
CA ALA A 54 0.75 21.83 14.36
C ALA A 54 2.18 21.59 14.80
N ASN A 55 2.33 21.05 16.01
CA ASN A 55 3.62 20.59 16.51
C ASN A 55 4.26 19.64 15.47
N ALA A 56 5.59 19.71 15.28
CA ALA A 56 6.37 18.83 14.41
C ALA A 56 6.02 17.34 14.58
N PHE A 57 5.50 16.97 15.75
CA PHE A 57 4.91 15.69 16.06
C PHE A 57 3.78 15.22 15.11
N LEU A 58 2.87 16.10 14.66
CA LEU A 58 1.76 15.71 13.77
C LEU A 58 2.26 15.33 12.37
N ILE A 59 3.26 16.06 11.86
CA ILE A 59 3.85 15.75 10.56
C ILE A 59 4.71 14.51 10.67
N LEU A 60 5.42 14.35 11.78
CA LEU A 60 6.13 13.12 12.06
C LEU A 60 5.18 11.92 12.05
N PHE A 61 4.04 12.01 12.74
CA PHE A 61 3.03 10.97 12.73
C PHE A 61 2.51 10.70 11.31
N PHE A 62 2.25 11.76 10.54
CA PHE A 62 1.86 11.64 9.13
C PHE A 62 2.91 10.91 8.28
N MET A 63 4.19 11.27 8.39
CA MET A 63 5.28 10.65 7.63
C MET A 63 5.45 9.18 8.01
N LEU A 64 5.45 8.86 9.32
CA LEU A 64 5.54 7.48 9.81
C LEU A 64 4.36 6.64 9.33
N TYR A 65 3.15 7.20 9.41
CA TYR A 65 1.95 6.49 9.00
C TYR A 65 1.92 6.21 7.50
N ASN A 66 2.30 7.19 6.66
CA ASN A 66 2.43 6.96 5.22
C ASN A 66 3.54 5.98 4.88
N GLY A 67 4.66 6.08 5.59
CA GLY A 67 5.76 5.15 5.48
C GLY A 67 5.36 3.71 5.78
N MET A 68 4.52 3.52 6.79
CA MET A 68 3.93 2.23 7.16
C MET A 68 2.98 1.70 6.07
N VAL A 69 2.13 2.54 5.48
CA VAL A 69 1.24 2.15 4.36
C VAL A 69 2.05 1.72 3.14
N VAL A 70 3.05 2.51 2.74
CA VAL A 70 3.97 2.17 1.63
C VAL A 70 4.68 0.85 1.91
N PHE A 71 5.19 0.67 3.14
CA PHE A 71 5.87 -0.56 3.53
C PHE A 71 4.94 -1.78 3.48
N ALA A 72 3.71 -1.65 3.96
CA ALA A 72 2.72 -2.73 3.92
C ALA A 72 2.35 -3.12 2.48
N LEU A 73 2.20 -2.13 1.58
CA LEU A 73 1.98 -2.37 0.15
C LEU A 73 3.18 -3.07 -0.48
N PHE A 74 4.39 -2.56 -0.26
CA PHE A 74 5.62 -3.15 -0.80
C PHE A 74 5.80 -4.60 -0.35
N THR A 75 5.55 -4.85 0.93
CA THR A 75 5.67 -6.19 1.50
C THR A 75 4.62 -7.14 0.92
N THR A 76 3.38 -6.67 0.76
CA THR A 76 2.32 -7.44 0.11
C THR A 76 2.67 -7.79 -1.33
N SER A 77 3.14 -6.81 -2.11
CA SER A 77 3.60 -6.98 -3.49
C SER A 77 4.75 -7.98 -3.59
N PHE A 78 5.75 -7.87 -2.71
CA PHE A 78 6.91 -8.75 -2.67
C PHE A 78 6.52 -10.21 -2.36
N PHE A 79 5.62 -10.42 -1.40
CA PHE A 79 5.17 -11.75 -0.98
C PHE A 79 3.91 -12.25 -1.68
N SER A 80 3.38 -11.51 -2.66
CA SER A 80 2.09 -11.76 -3.35
C SER A 80 1.91 -13.21 -3.80
N LYS A 81 2.91 -13.80 -4.48
CA LYS A 81 2.87 -15.21 -4.89
C LYS A 81 2.68 -16.16 -3.71
N GLY A 82 3.44 -15.97 -2.63
CA GLY A 82 3.36 -16.84 -1.45
C GLY A 82 2.01 -16.73 -0.77
N ILE A 83 1.47 -15.51 -0.69
CA ILE A 83 0.14 -15.23 -0.15
C ILE A 83 -0.93 -15.90 -1.01
N VAL A 84 -0.90 -15.68 -2.32
CA VAL A 84 -1.90 -16.21 -3.25
C VAL A 84 -1.85 -17.73 -3.35
N GLN A 85 -0.68 -18.35 -3.49
CA GLN A 85 -0.53 -19.81 -3.52
C GLN A 85 -1.08 -20.49 -2.25
N SER A 86 -0.91 -19.84 -1.10
CA SER A 86 -1.43 -20.38 0.17
C SER A 86 -2.96 -20.36 0.28
N ILE A 87 -3.63 -19.55 -0.54
CA ILE A 87 -5.09 -19.38 -0.59
C ILE A 87 -5.70 -20.13 -1.77
N GLU A 88 -4.98 -20.20 -2.90
CA GLU A 88 -5.37 -20.93 -4.11
C GLU A 88 -5.75 -22.37 -3.79
N PHE A 89 -4.94 -23.07 -2.98
CA PHE A 89 -5.19 -24.45 -2.55
C PHE A 89 -6.56 -24.68 -1.87
N ARG A 90 -7.25 -23.63 -1.45
CA ARG A 90 -8.58 -23.70 -0.81
C ARG A 90 -9.74 -23.29 -1.71
N CYS A 91 -9.52 -22.41 -2.68
CA CYS A 91 -10.59 -21.78 -3.47
C CYS A 91 -10.59 -22.18 -4.94
N PHE A 92 -9.45 -22.60 -5.49
CA PHE A 92 -9.32 -23.00 -6.89
C PHE A 92 -8.54 -24.32 -6.94
N LYS A 93 -9.20 -25.42 -7.33
CA LYS A 93 -8.50 -26.69 -7.57
C LYS A 93 -7.62 -26.57 -8.81
N ASP A 94 -6.35 -26.95 -8.68
CA ASP A 94 -5.38 -27.15 -9.76
C ASP A 94 -5.29 -26.01 -10.79
N VAL A 95 -4.98 -24.79 -10.35
CA VAL A 95 -4.61 -23.73 -11.27
C VAL A 95 -3.17 -23.30 -11.00
N GLU A 96 -2.37 -23.16 -12.04
CA GLU A 96 -0.99 -22.70 -11.89
C GLU A 96 -0.98 -21.18 -11.63
N VAL A 97 -0.35 -20.76 -10.53
CA VAL A 97 0.09 -19.38 -10.33
C VAL A 97 1.29 -19.15 -11.23
N VAL A 98 1.07 -18.41 -12.31
CA VAL A 98 2.14 -17.95 -13.17
C VAL A 98 2.87 -16.84 -12.44
N ARG A 99 4.20 -16.94 -12.25
CA ARG A 99 4.99 -15.80 -11.76
C ARG A 99 6.29 -15.75 -12.53
N ASP A 100 6.28 -15.01 -13.64
CA ASP A 100 7.49 -14.72 -14.42
C ASP A 100 8.03 -13.29 -14.19
N ASN A 101 7.27 -12.40 -13.51
CA ASN A 101 7.51 -10.96 -13.58
C ASN A 101 7.74 -10.25 -12.22
N LEU A 102 8.40 -10.90 -11.25
CA LEU A 102 8.64 -10.35 -9.91
C LEU A 102 9.41 -9.00 -9.94
N PHE A 103 10.44 -8.91 -10.77
CA PHE A 103 11.22 -7.67 -10.93
C PHE A 103 10.39 -6.52 -11.53
N ASN A 104 9.51 -6.82 -12.47
CA ASN A 104 8.65 -5.80 -13.08
C ASN A 104 7.60 -5.30 -12.08
N SER A 105 7.04 -6.19 -11.27
CA SER A 105 6.12 -5.85 -10.16
C SER A 105 6.77 -4.91 -9.16
N ILE A 106 7.99 -5.21 -8.69
CA ILE A 106 8.75 -4.30 -7.81
C ILE A 106 9.02 -2.96 -8.51
N GLY A 107 9.37 -2.96 -9.79
CA GLY A 107 9.58 -1.74 -10.57
C GLY A 107 8.33 -0.84 -10.62
N HIS A 108 7.14 -1.44 -10.76
CA HIS A 108 5.88 -0.74 -10.70
C HIS A 108 5.62 -0.15 -9.30
N THR A 109 5.82 -0.93 -8.24
CA THR A 109 5.65 -0.45 -6.86
C THR A 109 6.59 0.70 -6.53
N VAL A 110 7.85 0.65 -6.98
CA VAL A 110 8.83 1.73 -6.80
C VAL A 110 8.39 2.98 -7.56
N LYS A 111 7.96 2.84 -8.81
CA LYS A 111 7.45 3.96 -9.62
C LYS A 111 6.26 4.63 -8.95
N ASP A 112 5.28 3.85 -8.51
CA ASP A 112 4.07 4.36 -7.85
C ASP A 112 4.42 5.04 -6.52
N THR A 113 5.40 4.51 -5.78
CA THR A 113 5.93 5.12 -4.55
C THR A 113 6.58 6.48 -4.82
N VAL A 114 7.37 6.61 -5.89
CA VAL A 114 7.98 7.89 -6.28
C VAL A 114 6.91 8.91 -6.68
N ILE A 115 5.91 8.50 -7.47
CA ILE A 115 4.78 9.36 -7.86
C ILE A 115 4.01 9.81 -6.61
N PHE A 116 3.71 8.87 -5.71
CA PHE A 116 3.06 9.16 -4.43
C PHE A 116 3.86 10.15 -3.59
N ALA A 117 5.18 10.00 -3.49
CA ALA A 117 6.03 10.91 -2.73
C ALA A 117 5.99 12.34 -3.32
N LEU A 118 6.10 12.47 -4.65
CA LEU A 118 6.02 13.76 -5.33
C LEU A 118 4.65 14.41 -5.16
N LEU A 119 3.57 13.65 -5.36
CA LEU A 119 2.21 14.15 -5.15
C LEU A 119 1.96 14.53 -3.69
N SER A 120 2.52 13.78 -2.74
CA SER A 120 2.39 14.08 -1.31
C SER A 120 3.07 15.40 -0.96
N ILE A 121 4.22 15.73 -1.56
CA ILE A 121 4.90 17.02 -1.36
C ILE A 121 4.03 18.16 -1.92
N VAL A 122 3.51 18.00 -3.14
CA VAL A 122 2.69 19.04 -3.80
C VAL A 122 1.38 19.28 -3.06
N LEU A 123 0.73 18.19 -2.61
CA LEU A 123 -0.55 18.25 -1.91
C LEU A 123 -0.41 18.44 -0.39
N PHE A 124 0.82 18.49 0.13
CA PHE A 124 1.10 18.66 1.55
C PHE A 124 0.36 19.86 2.18
N PRO A 125 0.31 21.06 1.55
CA PRO A 125 -0.41 22.19 2.13
C PRO A 125 -1.91 21.93 2.34
N LEU A 126 -2.54 21.11 1.49
CA LEU A 126 -3.97 20.81 1.58
C LEU A 126 -4.29 19.88 2.76
N LEU A 127 -3.30 19.16 3.29
CA LEU A 127 -3.47 18.28 4.45
C LEU A 127 -3.71 19.02 5.76
N PHE A 128 -3.45 20.34 5.80
CA PHE A 128 -3.72 21.18 6.97
C PHE A 128 -5.16 21.71 7.01
N ILE A 129 -5.93 21.52 5.93
CA ILE A 129 -7.34 21.92 5.87
C ILE A 129 -8.19 20.73 6.37
N PRO A 130 -8.95 20.88 7.47
CA PRO A 130 -9.83 19.83 7.97
C PRO A 130 -10.81 19.35 6.89
N LEU A 131 -11.18 18.06 6.92
CA LEU A 131 -12.01 17.35 5.93
C LEU A 131 -11.34 17.17 4.55
N VAL A 132 -10.72 18.23 4.00
CA VAL A 132 -9.93 18.16 2.76
C VAL A 132 -8.76 17.21 2.94
N ASN A 133 -8.13 17.22 4.12
CA ASN A 133 -7.04 16.32 4.46
C ASN A 133 -7.41 14.83 4.30
N ILE A 134 -8.60 14.42 4.74
CA ILE A 134 -9.09 13.03 4.60
C ILE A 134 -9.24 12.67 3.12
N ALA A 135 -9.83 13.57 2.32
CA ALA A 135 -10.05 13.34 0.89
C ALA A 135 -8.72 13.26 0.12
N VAL A 136 -7.80 14.21 0.35
CA VAL A 136 -6.47 14.22 -0.24
C VAL A 136 -5.71 12.95 0.13
N GLN A 137 -5.76 12.56 1.40
CA GLN A 137 -5.07 11.38 1.89
C GLN A 137 -5.61 10.09 1.28
N PHE A 138 -6.93 9.97 1.18
CA PHE A 138 -7.57 8.85 0.51
C PHE A 138 -7.14 8.77 -0.97
N ILE A 139 -7.13 9.90 -1.68
CA ILE A 139 -6.72 9.97 -3.09
C ILE A 139 -5.26 9.56 -3.26
N LEU A 140 -4.36 10.07 -2.42
CA LEU A 140 -2.94 9.73 -2.45
C LEU A 140 -2.72 8.22 -2.28
N TRP A 141 -3.35 7.61 -1.27
CA TRP A 141 -3.27 6.16 -1.08
C TRP A 141 -3.93 5.36 -2.21
N LEU A 142 -5.01 5.87 -2.79
CA LEU A 142 -5.67 5.23 -3.93
C LEU A 142 -4.75 5.22 -5.16
N PHE A 143 -4.06 6.32 -5.43
CA PHE A 143 -3.08 6.38 -6.52
C PHE A 143 -1.90 5.45 -6.28
N LEU A 144 -1.38 5.40 -5.06
CA LEU A 144 -0.31 4.48 -4.68
C LEU A 144 -0.70 3.00 -4.83
N THR A 145 -1.92 2.66 -4.41
CA THR A 145 -2.36 1.26 -4.27
C THR A 145 -2.91 0.67 -5.56
N LYS A 146 -3.68 1.44 -6.35
CA LYS A 146 -4.50 0.90 -7.45
C LYS A 146 -3.67 0.21 -8.54
N ASP A 147 -2.56 0.82 -8.95
CA ASP A 147 -1.78 0.37 -10.11
C ASP A 147 -0.89 -0.81 -9.70
N THR A 148 -0.24 -0.71 -8.54
CA THR A 148 0.53 -1.80 -7.92
C THR A 148 -0.31 -3.07 -7.75
N LEU A 149 -1.46 -3.00 -7.06
CA LEU A 149 -2.30 -4.20 -6.85
C LEU A 149 -2.90 -4.74 -8.15
N ALA A 150 -3.25 -3.86 -9.09
CA ALA A 150 -3.79 -4.32 -10.37
C ALA A 150 -2.72 -5.08 -11.17
N TYR A 151 -1.49 -4.57 -11.18
CA TYR A 151 -0.38 -5.22 -11.86
C TYR A 151 -0.04 -6.56 -11.20
N ASP A 152 0.04 -6.61 -9.87
CA ASP A 152 0.37 -7.84 -9.14
C ASP A 152 -0.70 -8.92 -9.33
N GLY A 153 -1.97 -8.57 -9.18
CA GLY A 153 -3.09 -9.49 -9.44
C GLY A 153 -3.12 -10.01 -10.88
N ALA A 154 -2.81 -9.15 -11.87
CA ALA A 154 -2.70 -9.56 -13.27
C ALA A 154 -1.47 -10.45 -13.52
N ALA A 155 -0.32 -10.13 -12.93
CA ALA A 155 0.92 -10.89 -13.05
C ALA A 155 0.84 -12.30 -12.48
N LEU A 156 -0.06 -12.52 -11.52
CA LEU A 156 -0.35 -13.83 -10.96
C LEU A 156 -1.42 -14.62 -11.74
N SER A 157 -2.17 -13.94 -12.61
CA SER A 157 -3.30 -14.52 -13.35
C SER A 157 -2.97 -14.83 -14.82
N TYR A 158 -2.12 -14.02 -15.46
CA TYR A 158 -1.80 -14.10 -16.89
C TYR A 158 -0.32 -14.45 -17.12
N LYS A 159 -0.02 -15.20 -18.21
CA LYS A 159 1.36 -15.51 -18.63
C LYS A 159 2.10 -14.29 -19.17
N ASP A 160 1.39 -13.44 -19.91
CA ASP A 160 1.89 -12.16 -20.40
C ASP A 160 1.04 -11.05 -19.79
N VAL A 161 1.68 -10.14 -19.06
CA VAL A 161 1.01 -9.03 -18.37
C VAL A 161 0.80 -7.91 -19.38
N SER A 162 -0.12 -8.13 -20.31
CA SER A 162 -0.55 -7.04 -21.19
C SER A 162 -1.34 -6.02 -20.39
N GLN A 163 -1.17 -4.73 -20.71
CA GLN A 163 -1.94 -3.65 -20.09
C GLN A 163 -3.43 -3.65 -20.50
N ALA A 164 -3.84 -4.53 -21.42
CA ALA A 164 -5.20 -4.59 -21.96
C ALA A 164 -6.27 -4.91 -20.88
N PRO A 165 -6.18 -6.04 -20.13
CA PRO A 165 -7.14 -6.34 -19.06
C PRO A 165 -7.19 -5.27 -17.96
N ILE A 166 -6.04 -4.65 -17.64
CA ILE A 166 -5.97 -3.55 -16.67
C ILE A 166 -6.72 -2.30 -17.20
N LYS A 167 -6.59 -2.00 -18.49
CA LYS A 167 -7.24 -0.84 -19.13
C LYS A 167 -8.73 -1.04 -19.32
N GLU A 168 -9.20 -2.25 -19.58
CA GLU A 168 -10.61 -2.57 -19.81
C GLU A 168 -11.42 -2.57 -18.51
N HIS A 169 -10.82 -2.99 -17.39
CA HIS A 169 -11.52 -3.17 -16.12
C HIS A 169 -11.24 -2.07 -15.08
N LYS A 170 -10.97 -0.84 -15.54
CA LYS A 170 -10.65 0.30 -14.67
C LYS A 170 -11.66 0.52 -13.54
N ALA A 171 -12.97 0.42 -13.80
CA ALA A 171 -13.98 0.65 -12.79
C ALA A 171 -13.86 -0.34 -11.61
N ALA A 172 -13.72 -1.63 -11.91
CA ALA A 172 -13.55 -2.66 -10.89
C ALA A 172 -12.23 -2.48 -10.11
N ILE A 173 -11.16 -2.14 -10.81
CA ILE A 173 -9.86 -1.87 -10.20
C ILE A 173 -9.96 -0.72 -9.20
N TRP A 174 -10.58 0.39 -9.61
CA TRP A 174 -10.79 1.55 -8.75
C TRP A 174 -11.66 1.21 -7.53
N SER A 175 -12.72 0.42 -7.70
CA SER A 175 -13.56 -0.01 -6.57
C SER A 175 -12.80 -0.89 -5.57
N ILE A 176 -12.08 -1.91 -6.05
CA ILE A 176 -11.30 -2.81 -5.18
C ILE A 176 -10.23 -2.02 -4.42
N ALA A 177 -9.48 -1.17 -5.13
CA ALA A 177 -8.44 -0.34 -4.51
C ALA A 177 -9.02 0.67 -3.52
N SER A 178 -10.19 1.25 -3.80
CA SER A 178 -10.88 2.17 -2.88
C SER A 178 -11.23 1.49 -1.56
N VAL A 179 -11.77 0.26 -1.62
CA VAL A 179 -12.10 -0.51 -0.41
C VAL A 179 -10.83 -0.89 0.35
N ALA A 180 -9.78 -1.33 -0.34
CA ALA A 180 -8.50 -1.66 0.27
C ALA A 180 -7.88 -0.44 0.99
N VAL A 181 -7.96 0.74 0.37
CA VAL A 181 -7.46 2.00 0.93
C VAL A 181 -8.33 2.51 2.08
N ALA A 182 -9.64 2.26 2.07
CA ALA A 182 -10.52 2.63 3.18
C ALA A 182 -10.07 1.96 4.50
N PHE A 183 -9.49 0.75 4.44
CA PHE A 183 -8.93 0.08 5.62
C PHE A 183 -7.73 0.83 6.22
N ASN A 184 -7.03 1.68 5.46
CA ASN A 184 -5.98 2.55 5.99
C ASN A 184 -6.51 3.65 6.91
N PHE A 185 -7.82 3.87 7.03
CA PHE A 185 -8.38 4.78 8.04
C PHE A 185 -8.63 4.11 9.39
N ILE A 186 -8.48 2.79 9.46
CA ILE A 186 -8.70 2.01 10.68
C ILE A 186 -7.34 1.45 11.13
N PRO A 187 -6.73 1.96 12.23
CA PRO A 187 -5.34 1.67 12.59
C PRO A 187 -4.96 0.20 12.67
N ILE A 188 -5.87 -0.65 13.18
CA ILE A 188 -5.63 -2.10 13.30
C ILE A 188 -5.86 -2.82 11.97
N VAL A 189 -6.79 -2.32 11.14
CA VAL A 189 -7.19 -2.97 9.89
C VAL A 189 -6.30 -2.56 8.71
N ASN A 190 -5.62 -1.42 8.81
CA ASN A 190 -4.59 -0.90 7.88
C ASN A 190 -3.68 -2.02 7.35
N PHE A 191 -3.15 -2.87 8.23
CA PHE A 191 -2.20 -3.92 7.85
C PHE A 191 -2.80 -4.96 6.90
N PHE A 192 -4.12 -5.12 6.94
CA PHE A 192 -4.85 -6.04 6.07
C PHE A 192 -5.35 -5.37 4.78
N GLY A 193 -5.30 -4.03 4.68
CA GLY A 193 -5.69 -3.26 3.50
C GLY A 193 -5.05 -3.77 2.21
N PRO A 194 -3.71 -3.70 2.11
CA PRO A 194 -2.99 -4.21 0.94
C PRO A 194 -3.23 -5.70 0.69
N LEU A 195 -3.21 -6.53 1.74
CA LEU A 195 -3.46 -7.97 1.62
C LEU A 195 -4.84 -8.30 1.04
N PHE A 196 -5.88 -7.61 1.53
CA PHE A 196 -7.23 -7.77 1.02
C PHE A 196 -7.34 -7.33 -0.43
N GLY A 197 -6.77 -6.16 -0.76
CA GLY A 197 -6.78 -5.63 -2.10
C GLY A 197 -6.08 -6.57 -3.10
N GLU A 198 -4.92 -7.10 -2.73
CA GLU A 198 -4.16 -8.06 -3.55
C GLU A 198 -4.99 -9.32 -3.85
N LEU A 199 -5.60 -9.90 -2.83
CA LEU A 199 -6.43 -11.10 -2.98
C LEU A 199 -7.69 -10.84 -3.81
N ALA A 200 -8.32 -9.69 -3.62
CA ALA A 200 -9.48 -9.29 -4.39
C ALA A 200 -9.12 -9.06 -5.86
N MET A 201 -8.00 -8.39 -6.15
CA MET A 201 -7.50 -8.19 -7.51
C MET A 201 -7.14 -9.50 -8.19
N PHE A 202 -6.38 -10.36 -7.51
CA PHE A 202 -6.05 -11.69 -8.02
C PHE A 202 -7.32 -12.48 -8.35
N HIS A 203 -8.28 -12.55 -7.42
CA HIS A 203 -9.53 -13.28 -7.65
C HIS A 203 -10.31 -12.72 -8.85
N TYR A 204 -10.35 -11.39 -8.98
CA TYR A 204 -11.01 -10.72 -10.08
C TYR A 204 -10.37 -11.05 -11.44
N PHE A 205 -9.05 -10.86 -11.57
CA PHE A 205 -8.33 -11.15 -12.81
C PHE A 205 -8.31 -12.64 -13.15
N LYS A 206 -8.20 -13.52 -12.16
CA LYS A 206 -8.25 -14.97 -12.39
C LYS A 206 -9.60 -15.41 -12.96
N LYS A 207 -10.70 -14.84 -12.47
CA LYS A 207 -12.03 -15.11 -13.00
C LYS A 207 -12.18 -14.62 -14.44
N LEU A 208 -11.50 -13.53 -14.81
CA LEU A 208 -11.48 -13.03 -16.18
C LEU A 208 -10.59 -13.88 -17.10
N SER A 209 -9.45 -14.37 -16.62
CA SER A 209 -8.54 -15.21 -17.42
C SER A 209 -9.09 -16.61 -17.72
N GLN A 210 -10.11 -17.05 -16.98
CA GLN A 210 -10.78 -18.35 -17.15
C GLN A 210 -12.01 -18.28 -18.09
N LYS A 211 -12.42 -17.08 -18.52
CA LYS A 211 -13.48 -16.89 -19.51
C LYS A 211 -12.89 -16.84 -20.91
#